data_AF-A0A9P4HHM8-F1
#
_entry.id   AF-A0A9P4HHM8-F1
#
_cell.length_a   1.000
_cell.length_b   1.000
_cell.length_c   1.000
_cell.angle_alpha   90.00
_cell.angle_beta   90.00
_cell.angle_gamma   90.00
#
_symmetry.space_group_name_H-M   'P 1'
#
loop_
_entity.id
_entity.type
_entity.pdbx_description
1 polymer ?
#
loop_
_entity_poly.entity_id
_entity_poly.type
_entity_poly.pdbx_seq_one_letter_code
_entity_poly.pdbx_strand_id
1 'polypeptide(L)'
;MPQRRLLGQWYEDFAQPGAISSFSEKYTKALATVIRTKPQLVVEYFKNAQGQPDHRGQDCEHGDENLLSSRRSQLSRESYSLTQANSHLSSNTLALVDKYVSSCRRRRSQNDGRRSVNTGPFRCTFGCGYRTKRAFDWRRHEETHEPQELWLCTICSQRNTNNPFLVNRKDKFLKHASDKHAEIAAEGVLDESRVPFVPRAEWSCIYCGLDNESWDERCRHVLAHFEDEVERSMKRPRVVQEERENDEPSRGDSASVKSMASSCDANEGPG
;
A
#
# COMPACT_ATOMS: atom_id res chain seq x y z
N MET A 1 17.15 6.43 -28.18
CA MET A 1 17.69 7.61 -27.48
C MET A 1 16.95 8.95 -27.68
N PRO A 2 16.13 9.21 -28.72
CA PRO A 2 15.43 10.51 -28.87
C PRO A 2 14.26 10.75 -27.90
N GLN A 3 13.58 9.69 -27.46
CA GLN A 3 12.31 9.79 -26.72
C GLN A 3 12.46 10.30 -25.27
N ARG A 4 13.57 9.99 -24.58
CA ARG A 4 13.76 10.41 -23.18
C ARG A 4 14.01 11.92 -23.04
N ARG A 5 14.74 12.53 -23.98
CA ARG A 5 14.90 13.99 -24.01
C ARG A 5 13.58 14.69 -24.28
N LEU A 6 12.79 14.16 -25.23
CA LEU A 6 11.46 14.67 -25.55
C LEU A 6 10.49 14.62 -24.35
N LEU A 7 10.54 13.54 -23.56
CA LEU A 7 9.74 13.40 -22.34
C LEU A 7 10.18 14.34 -21.21
N GLY A 8 11.50 14.54 -21.04
CA GLY A 8 12.02 15.49 -20.05
C GLY A 8 11.65 16.93 -20.38
N GLN A 9 11.83 17.31 -21.65
CA GLN A 9 11.49 18.65 -22.13
C GLN A 9 9.98 18.91 -22.08
N TRP A 10 9.15 17.89 -22.35
CA TRP A 10 7.70 17.98 -22.17
C TRP A 10 7.29 18.22 -20.71
N TYR A 11 7.95 17.57 -19.75
CA TYR A 11 7.64 17.74 -18.33
C TYR A 11 8.01 19.14 -17.83
N GLU A 12 9.15 19.68 -18.26
CA GLU A 12 9.58 21.04 -17.93
C GLU A 12 8.65 22.11 -18.53
N ASP A 13 8.21 21.92 -19.78
CA ASP A 13 7.27 22.84 -20.44
C ASP A 13 5.85 22.76 -19.83
N PHE A 14 5.42 21.57 -19.38
CA PHE A 14 4.11 21.36 -18.75
C PHE A 14 4.02 21.96 -17.34
N ALA A 15 5.14 22.02 -16.60
CA ALA A 15 5.18 22.55 -15.25
C ALA A 15 5.09 24.09 -15.16
N GLN A 16 5.16 24.81 -16.28
CA GLN A 16 5.10 26.27 -16.31
C GLN A 16 3.63 26.78 -16.40
N PRO A 17 3.16 27.60 -15.45
CA PRO A 17 1.81 28.16 -15.48
C PRO A 17 1.66 29.09 -16.71
N GLY A 18 0.77 28.74 -17.63
CA GLY A 18 0.44 29.54 -18.83
C GLY A 18 0.91 28.96 -20.18
N ALA A 19 1.67 27.86 -20.19
CA ALA A 19 2.20 27.27 -21.42
C ALA A 19 1.16 26.52 -22.28
N ILE A 20 -0.07 26.33 -21.79
CA ILE A 20 -1.08 25.45 -22.43
C ILE A 20 -1.70 26.09 -23.70
N SER A 21 -1.49 27.38 -23.97
CA SER A 21 -2.10 28.03 -25.15
C SER A 21 -1.51 27.65 -26.51
N SER A 22 -0.45 26.84 -26.57
CA SER A 22 0.11 26.37 -27.84
C SER A 22 0.82 25.02 -27.71
N PHE A 23 0.08 23.95 -27.41
CA PHE A 23 0.62 22.60 -27.56
C PHE A 23 0.77 22.27 -29.06
N SER A 24 2.02 22.20 -29.54
CA SER A 24 2.33 21.79 -30.91
C SER A 24 1.86 20.34 -31.16
N GLU A 25 1.28 20.10 -32.34
CA GLU A 25 0.74 18.80 -32.80
C GLU A 25 1.72 17.62 -32.61
N LYS A 26 3.02 17.91 -32.60
CA LYS A 26 4.09 16.93 -32.34
C LYS A 26 4.04 16.35 -30.91
N TYR A 27 3.73 17.17 -29.91
CA TYR A 27 3.67 16.72 -28.51
C TYR A 27 2.42 15.89 -28.21
N THR A 28 1.28 16.28 -28.79
CA THR A 28 0.03 15.51 -28.69
C THR A 28 0.21 14.10 -29.24
N LYS A 29 0.84 13.97 -30.42
CA LYS A 29 1.14 12.66 -31.03
C LYS A 29 2.12 11.84 -30.18
N ALA A 30 3.14 12.47 -29.61
CA ALA A 30 4.10 11.80 -28.74
C ALA A 30 3.44 11.28 -27.46
N LEU A 31 2.65 12.11 -26.78
CA LEU A 31 1.94 11.73 -25.55
C LEU A 31 0.95 10.59 -25.80
N ALA A 32 0.17 10.69 -26.88
CA ALA A 32 -0.76 9.66 -27.28
C ALA A 32 -0.07 8.31 -27.54
N THR A 33 1.13 8.34 -28.12
CA THR A 33 1.95 7.14 -28.33
C THR A 33 2.41 6.53 -27.01
N VAL A 34 2.84 7.34 -26.03
CA VAL A 34 3.30 6.88 -24.72
C VAL A 34 2.18 6.22 -23.92
N ILE A 35 1.00 6.84 -23.90
CA ILE A 35 -0.17 6.30 -23.18
C ILE A 35 -1.02 5.35 -24.03
N ARG A 36 -0.51 4.98 -25.22
CA ARG A 36 -1.15 4.05 -26.18
C ARG A 36 -2.60 4.41 -26.51
N THR A 37 -2.88 5.70 -26.67
CA THR A 37 -4.21 6.22 -27.01
C THR A 37 -4.20 6.97 -28.35
N LYS A 38 -5.38 7.38 -28.82
CA LYS A 38 -5.51 8.19 -30.02
C LYS A 38 -5.19 9.65 -29.71
N PRO A 39 -4.38 10.35 -30.53
CA PRO A 39 -4.03 11.76 -30.31
C PRO A 39 -5.23 12.70 -30.12
N GLN A 40 -6.38 12.37 -30.71
CA GLN A 40 -7.57 13.21 -30.64
C GLN A 40 -8.18 13.26 -29.24
N LEU A 41 -8.13 12.15 -28.50
CA LEU A 41 -8.61 12.09 -27.11
C LEU A 41 -7.73 12.92 -26.16
N VAL A 42 -6.45 13.03 -26.48
CA VAL A 42 -5.50 13.88 -25.75
C VAL A 42 -5.83 15.36 -25.97
N VAL A 43 -6.13 15.76 -27.21
CA VAL A 43 -6.55 17.15 -27.52
C VAL A 43 -7.86 17.50 -26.82
N GLU A 44 -8.83 16.59 -26.83
CA GLU A 44 -10.14 16.79 -26.20
C GLU A 44 -10.01 16.97 -24.68
N TYR A 45 -9.18 16.16 -24.04
CA TYR A 45 -8.85 16.30 -22.62
C TYR A 45 -8.29 17.70 -22.29
N PHE A 46 -7.35 18.20 -23.10
CA PHE A 46 -6.77 19.52 -22.88
C PHE A 46 -7.76 20.67 -23.12
N LYS A 47 -8.63 20.56 -24.13
CA LYS A 47 -9.68 21.56 -24.37
C LYS A 47 -10.67 21.63 -23.21
N ASN A 48 -11.02 20.49 -22.64
CA ASN A 48 -11.92 20.43 -21.48
C ASN A 48 -11.25 20.97 -20.21
N ALA A 49 -9.95 20.76 -20.04
CA ALA A 49 -9.18 21.30 -18.92
C ALA A 49 -9.04 22.84 -18.95
N GLN A 50 -9.04 23.46 -20.14
CA GLN A 50 -8.99 24.91 -20.30
C GLN A 50 -10.36 25.61 -20.08
N GLY A 51 -11.46 24.86 -20.03
CA GLY A 51 -12.82 25.40 -19.89
C GLY A 51 -13.34 25.53 -18.46
N GLN A 52 -12.54 25.20 -17.44
CA GLN A 52 -12.91 25.34 -16.03
C GLN A 52 -12.27 26.62 -15.44
N PRO A 53 -13.06 27.63 -15.02
CA PRO A 53 -12.51 28.75 -14.27
C PRO A 53 -12.12 28.30 -12.87
N ASP A 54 -10.85 28.53 -12.57
CA ASP A 54 -10.18 28.30 -11.29
C ASP A 54 -10.73 29.30 -10.25
N HIS A 55 -11.56 28.84 -9.31
CA HIS A 55 -11.93 29.65 -8.14
C HIS A 55 -10.85 29.50 -7.06
N ARG A 56 -9.83 30.35 -7.15
CA ARG A 56 -8.89 30.58 -6.05
C ARG A 56 -8.62 32.08 -5.89
N GLY A 57 -8.96 32.61 -4.72
CA GLY A 57 -8.49 33.91 -4.24
C GLY A 57 -9.59 34.84 -3.76
N GLN A 58 -9.98 34.74 -2.49
CA GLN A 58 -10.49 35.90 -1.78
C GLN A 58 -10.02 35.84 -0.32
N ASP A 59 -9.21 36.84 0.03
CA ASP A 59 -8.60 37.09 1.31
C ASP A 59 -9.64 37.37 2.40
N CYS A 60 -9.43 36.80 3.59
CA CYS A 60 -10.06 37.28 4.83
C CYS A 60 -9.05 37.18 5.97
N GLU A 61 -8.65 38.34 6.50
CA GLU A 61 -7.86 38.50 7.71
C GLU A 61 -8.64 38.14 8.99
N HIS A 62 -7.90 37.54 9.93
CA HIS A 62 -8.02 37.59 11.40
C HIS A 62 -9.41 37.56 12.09
N GLY A 63 -9.68 36.44 12.77
CA GLY A 63 -10.64 36.40 13.89
C GLY A 63 -11.08 35.00 14.31
N ASP A 64 -10.72 34.60 15.53
CA ASP A 64 -11.29 33.51 16.34
C ASP A 64 -10.99 32.04 15.98
N GLU A 65 -9.74 31.67 16.21
CA GLU A 65 -9.33 30.29 16.51
C GLU A 65 -9.86 29.83 17.87
N ASN A 66 -11.10 29.34 17.96
CA ASN A 66 -11.50 28.37 19.00
C ASN A 66 -12.89 27.73 18.83
N LEU A 67 -13.72 28.15 17.86
CA LEU A 67 -15.09 27.62 17.72
C LEU A 67 -15.29 26.58 16.59
N LEU A 68 -14.30 26.39 15.71
CA LEU A 68 -14.38 25.43 14.59
C LEU A 68 -13.81 24.04 14.92
N SER A 69 -12.99 23.90 15.97
CA SER A 69 -12.47 22.61 16.42
C SER A 69 -13.54 21.74 17.11
N SER A 70 -14.61 22.36 17.60
CA SER A 70 -15.70 21.68 18.30
C SER A 70 -16.79 21.15 17.34
N ARG A 71 -17.03 21.83 16.21
CA ARG A 71 -18.02 21.38 15.20
C ARG A 71 -17.52 20.28 14.27
N ARG A 72 -16.21 20.15 14.05
CA ARG A 72 -15.63 19.06 13.23
C ARG A 72 -15.59 17.71 13.96
N SER A 73 -15.81 17.73 15.27
CA SER A 73 -15.86 16.56 16.16
C SER A 73 -17.28 15.97 16.30
N GLN A 74 -18.29 16.59 15.68
CA GLN A 74 -19.72 16.24 15.88
C GLN A 74 -20.50 15.91 14.60
N LEU A 75 -19.89 15.96 13.41
CA LEU A 75 -20.42 15.17 12.29
C LEU A 75 -20.05 13.72 12.54
N SER A 76 -20.91 13.05 13.30
CA SER A 76 -21.01 11.61 13.45
C SER A 76 -20.51 10.90 12.20
N ARG A 77 -19.27 10.44 12.27
CA ARG A 77 -18.69 9.40 11.42
C ARG A 77 -19.60 8.20 11.60
N GLU A 78 -20.65 8.11 10.79
CA GLU A 78 -21.58 6.98 10.81
C GLU A 78 -20.73 5.72 10.67
N SER A 79 -20.64 4.98 11.78
CA SER A 79 -19.79 3.81 11.86
C SER A 79 -20.17 2.86 10.73
N TYR A 80 -19.28 2.72 9.73
CA TYR A 80 -19.53 1.87 8.56
C TYR A 80 -20.18 0.54 8.97
N SER A 81 -21.41 0.34 8.50
CA SER A 81 -22.19 -0.88 8.71
C SER A 81 -22.12 -1.73 7.45
N LEU A 82 -21.44 -2.88 7.53
CA LEU A 82 -21.29 -3.80 6.40
C LEU A 82 -22.64 -4.26 5.87
N THR A 83 -23.60 -4.52 6.77
CA THR A 83 -24.95 -4.97 6.41
C THR A 83 -25.74 -3.89 5.69
N GLN A 84 -25.58 -2.62 6.09
CA GLN A 84 -26.23 -1.49 5.43
C GLN A 84 -25.65 -1.24 4.04
N ALA A 85 -24.32 -1.22 3.93
CA ALA A 85 -23.60 -1.00 2.66
C ALA A 85 -23.85 -2.12 1.63
N ASN A 86 -24.25 -3.31 2.09
CA ASN A 86 -24.51 -4.48 1.25
C ASN A 86 -25.98 -4.93 1.29
N SER A 87 -26.91 -4.02 1.62
CA SER A 87 -28.34 -4.32 1.72
C SER A 87 -29.01 -4.69 0.38
N HIS A 88 -28.35 -4.41 -0.75
CA HIS A 88 -28.78 -4.85 -2.08
C HIS A 88 -28.55 -6.34 -2.35
N LEU A 89 -27.75 -7.03 -1.52
CA LEU A 89 -27.56 -8.47 -1.61
C LEU A 89 -28.78 -9.22 -1.04
N SER A 90 -29.05 -10.42 -1.54
CA SER A 90 -30.05 -11.30 -0.93
C SER A 90 -29.71 -11.60 0.53
N SER A 91 -30.71 -11.75 1.40
CA SER A 91 -30.50 -11.96 2.84
C SER A 91 -29.57 -13.12 3.17
N ASN A 92 -29.64 -14.22 2.41
CA ASN A 92 -28.75 -15.37 2.58
C ASN A 92 -27.30 -15.02 2.20
N THR A 93 -27.11 -14.38 1.04
CA THR A 93 -25.76 -13.95 0.60
C THR A 93 -25.16 -12.95 1.57
N LEU A 94 -25.97 -12.00 2.07
CA LEU A 94 -25.54 -11.02 3.05
C LEU A 94 -25.06 -11.67 4.36
N ALA A 95 -25.78 -12.68 4.86
CA ALA A 95 -25.38 -13.41 6.06
C ALA A 95 -24.06 -14.18 5.87
N LEU A 96 -23.85 -14.78 4.70
CA LEU A 96 -22.59 -15.46 4.36
C LEU A 96 -21.42 -14.47 4.27
N VAL A 97 -21.63 -13.33 3.60
CA VAL A 97 -20.64 -12.27 3.45
C VAL A 97 -20.28 -11.66 4.81
N ASP A 98 -21.27 -11.32 5.63
CA ASP A 98 -21.04 -10.77 6.96
C ASP A 98 -20.23 -11.73 7.86
N LYS A 99 -20.62 -13.01 7.88
CA LYS A 99 -19.88 -14.06 8.60
C LYS A 99 -18.45 -14.19 8.08
N TYR A 100 -18.25 -14.16 6.77
CA TYR A 100 -16.94 -14.27 6.13
C TYR A 100 -16.03 -13.09 6.48
N VAL A 101 -16.50 -11.86 6.27
CA VAL A 101 -15.73 -10.64 6.54
C VAL A 101 -15.46 -10.49 8.04
N SER A 102 -16.42 -10.82 8.89
CA SER A 102 -16.21 -10.89 10.34
C SER A 102 -15.10 -11.87 10.72
N SER A 103 -14.98 -13.01 10.02
CA SER A 103 -13.89 -13.97 10.21
C SER A 103 -12.53 -13.42 9.75
N CYS A 104 -12.49 -12.74 8.60
CA CYS A 104 -11.30 -12.06 8.06
C CYS A 104 -10.70 -11.04 9.04
N ARG A 105 -11.57 -10.30 9.75
CA ARG A 105 -11.17 -9.27 10.72
C ARG A 105 -10.70 -9.84 12.05
N ARG A 106 -10.91 -11.13 12.33
CA ARG A 106 -10.41 -11.75 13.57
C ARG A 106 -8.90 -11.84 13.55
N ARG A 107 -8.26 -11.41 14.65
CA ARG A 107 -6.83 -11.67 14.86
C ARG A 107 -6.60 -13.16 14.99
N ARG A 108 -5.79 -13.71 14.08
CA ARG A 108 -5.30 -15.09 14.25
C ARG A 108 -4.36 -15.14 15.44
N SER A 109 -4.44 -16.23 16.21
CA SER A 109 -3.53 -16.50 17.32
C SER A 109 -2.07 -16.30 16.89
N GLN A 110 -1.28 -15.68 17.76
CA GLN A 110 0.15 -15.53 17.51
C GLN A 110 0.86 -16.90 17.44
N ASN A 111 0.27 -17.92 18.06
CA ASN A 111 0.86 -19.26 18.20
C ASN A 111 0.41 -20.26 17.11
N ASP A 112 -0.16 -19.82 15.99
CA ASP A 112 -0.65 -20.70 14.90
C ASP A 112 0.46 -21.50 14.17
N GLY A 113 1.72 -21.42 14.61
CA GLY A 113 2.87 -22.19 14.08
C GLY A 113 3.28 -21.86 12.63
N ARG A 114 2.39 -21.27 11.83
CA ARG A 114 2.59 -20.89 10.41
C ARG A 114 3.40 -19.61 10.20
N ARG A 115 3.83 -18.94 11.28
CA ARG A 115 4.53 -17.65 11.24
C ARG A 115 6.06 -17.77 11.26
N SER A 116 6.60 -18.96 10.95
CA SER A 116 8.03 -19.25 11.06
C SER A 116 8.93 -18.38 10.16
N VAL A 117 8.38 -17.61 9.20
CA VAL A 117 9.16 -16.71 8.34
C VAL A 117 8.46 -15.35 8.10
N ASN A 118 8.06 -14.64 9.16
CA ASN A 118 7.60 -13.24 9.07
C ASN A 118 8.78 -12.26 9.08
N THR A 119 9.55 -12.21 7.98
CA THR A 119 10.68 -11.27 7.84
C THR A 119 10.46 -10.30 6.69
N GLY A 120 11.02 -9.09 6.82
CA GLY A 120 10.98 -8.06 5.79
C GLY A 120 10.39 -6.72 6.27
N PRO A 121 10.55 -5.66 5.46
CA PRO A 121 10.17 -4.30 5.84
C PRO A 121 8.64 -4.08 5.81
N PHE A 122 7.93 -4.79 4.92
CA PHE A 122 6.49 -4.62 4.74
C PHE A 122 5.73 -5.34 5.85
N ARG A 123 5.15 -4.58 6.78
CA ARG A 123 4.39 -5.08 7.94
C ARG A 123 2.89 -4.87 7.75
N CYS A 124 2.09 -5.84 8.19
CA CYS A 124 0.64 -5.72 8.19
C CYS A 124 0.18 -4.54 9.06
N THR A 125 -0.71 -3.71 8.52
CA THR A 125 -1.22 -2.48 9.18
C THR A 125 -2.35 -2.76 10.17
N PHE A 126 -3.00 -3.94 10.07
CA PHE A 126 -4.04 -4.39 11.00
C PHE A 126 -3.50 -4.99 12.31
N GLY A 127 -2.17 -4.94 12.52
CA GLY A 127 -1.54 -5.39 13.75
C GLY A 127 -1.58 -6.91 13.95
N CYS A 128 -1.66 -7.69 12.87
CA CYS A 128 -1.67 -9.15 12.95
C CYS A 128 -0.27 -9.76 13.08
N GLY A 129 0.80 -8.96 12.99
CA GLY A 129 2.20 -9.40 13.08
C GLY A 129 2.77 -10.06 11.82
N TYR A 130 2.03 -10.09 10.70
CA TYR A 130 2.55 -10.54 9.42
C TYR A 130 3.59 -9.56 8.85
N ARG A 131 4.66 -10.11 8.24
CA ARG A 131 5.72 -9.35 7.57
C ARG A 131 6.17 -10.08 6.32
N THR A 132 6.56 -9.34 5.28
CA THR A 132 7.09 -9.89 4.04
C THR A 132 8.15 -8.99 3.41
N LYS A 133 8.92 -9.55 2.48
CA LYS A 133 9.93 -8.86 1.67
C LYS A 133 9.36 -8.24 0.39
N ARG A 134 8.12 -8.57 0.00
CA ARG A 134 7.52 -8.15 -1.27
C ARG A 134 6.23 -7.35 -1.05
N ALA A 135 6.14 -6.18 -1.68
CA ALA A 135 4.95 -5.31 -1.63
C ALA A 135 3.68 -6.01 -2.15
N PHE A 136 3.80 -6.85 -3.18
CA PHE A 136 2.70 -7.64 -3.72
C PHE A 136 2.09 -8.60 -2.68
N ASP A 137 2.94 -9.32 -1.95
CA ASP A 137 2.49 -10.25 -0.90
C ASP A 137 1.87 -9.50 0.28
N TRP A 138 2.37 -8.29 0.58
CA TRP A 138 1.81 -7.42 1.60
C TRP A 138 0.40 -6.95 1.24
N ARG A 139 0.20 -6.40 0.03
CA ARG A 139 -1.12 -5.95 -0.44
C ARG A 139 -2.13 -7.10 -0.41
N ARG A 140 -1.74 -8.25 -0.98
CA ARG A 140 -2.55 -9.47 -0.96
C ARG A 140 -2.88 -9.95 0.45
N HIS A 141 -1.99 -9.74 1.42
CA HIS A 141 -2.24 -10.06 2.82
C HIS A 141 -3.23 -9.08 3.46
N GLU A 142 -3.10 -7.78 3.21
CA GLU A 142 -4.03 -6.75 3.70
C GLU A 142 -5.47 -7.02 3.22
N GLU A 143 -5.62 -7.46 1.97
CA GLU A 143 -6.92 -7.88 1.41
C GLU A 143 -7.55 -9.07 2.16
N THR A 144 -6.78 -9.85 2.93
CA THR A 144 -7.33 -10.91 3.79
C THR A 144 -7.98 -10.38 5.07
N HIS A 145 -7.60 -9.18 5.51
CA HIS A 145 -8.24 -8.50 6.61
C HIS A 145 -9.44 -7.70 6.13
N GLU A 146 -9.26 -7.02 4.99
CA GLU A 146 -10.29 -6.18 4.39
C GLU A 146 -10.47 -6.55 2.92
N PRO A 147 -11.32 -7.57 2.65
CA PRO A 147 -11.64 -7.99 1.30
C PRO A 147 -12.13 -6.82 0.44
N GLN A 148 -11.65 -6.75 -0.80
CA GLN A 148 -12.13 -5.78 -1.79
C GLN A 148 -13.09 -6.43 -2.80
N GLU A 149 -12.94 -7.73 -3.03
CA GLU A 149 -13.78 -8.53 -3.91
C GLU A 149 -14.11 -9.86 -3.22
N LEU A 150 -15.27 -10.44 -3.57
CA LEU A 150 -15.71 -11.73 -3.07
C LEU A 150 -16.29 -12.58 -4.20
N TRP A 151 -16.03 -13.88 -4.14
CA TRP A 151 -16.59 -14.89 -5.03
C TRP A 151 -17.32 -15.96 -4.24
N LEU A 152 -18.62 -16.10 -4.49
CA LEU A 152 -19.50 -17.12 -3.93
C LEU A 152 -19.83 -18.14 -5.02
N CYS A 153 -19.33 -19.36 -4.89
CA CYS A 153 -19.55 -20.40 -5.89
C CYS A 153 -21.05 -20.69 -6.09
N THR A 154 -21.56 -20.34 -7.28
CA THR A 154 -22.96 -20.53 -7.65
C THR A 154 -23.37 -22.00 -7.60
N ILE A 155 -22.49 -22.91 -8.01
CA ILE A 155 -22.73 -24.37 -8.00
C ILE A 155 -22.87 -24.88 -6.56
N CYS A 156 -21.98 -24.48 -5.65
CA CYS A 156 -22.08 -24.87 -4.23
C CYS A 156 -23.33 -24.29 -3.57
N SER A 157 -23.70 -23.06 -3.94
CA SER A 157 -24.88 -22.37 -3.43
C SER A 157 -26.17 -23.08 -3.87
N GLN A 158 -26.28 -23.44 -5.16
CA GLN A 158 -27.43 -24.14 -5.73
C GLN A 158 -27.61 -25.55 -5.17
N ARG A 159 -26.52 -26.26 -4.87
CA ARG A 159 -26.56 -27.60 -4.25
C ARG A 159 -26.98 -27.59 -2.78
N ASN A 160 -27.40 -26.42 -2.26
CA ASN A 160 -27.87 -26.21 -0.89
C ASN A 160 -26.90 -26.77 0.16
N THR A 161 -25.60 -26.59 -0.09
CA THR A 161 -24.58 -26.95 0.89
C THR A 161 -24.71 -26.00 2.09
N ASN A 162 -24.68 -26.52 3.31
CA ASN A 162 -24.76 -25.70 4.55
C ASN A 162 -23.65 -24.64 4.66
N ASN A 163 -22.64 -24.70 3.79
CA ASN A 163 -21.54 -23.75 3.74
C ASN A 163 -20.99 -23.65 2.30
N PRO A 164 -21.62 -22.84 1.43
CA PRO A 164 -21.14 -22.67 0.06
C PRO A 164 -19.74 -22.03 0.05
N PHE A 165 -18.97 -22.33 -1.00
CA PHE A 165 -17.59 -21.85 -1.09
C PHE A 165 -17.56 -20.34 -1.36
N LEU A 166 -17.09 -19.57 -0.37
CA LEU A 166 -16.92 -18.13 -0.43
C LEU A 166 -15.46 -17.77 -0.19
N VAL A 167 -14.87 -16.95 -1.06
CA VAL A 167 -13.48 -16.52 -0.94
C VAL A 167 -13.26 -15.11 -1.49
N ASN A 168 -12.25 -14.40 -0.98
CA ASN A 168 -11.82 -13.08 -1.46
C ASN A 168 -10.64 -13.13 -2.45
N ARG A 169 -10.33 -14.31 -3.01
CA ARG A 169 -9.16 -14.49 -3.89
C ARG A 169 -9.50 -15.32 -5.11
N LYS A 170 -9.33 -14.71 -6.29
CA LYS A 170 -9.59 -15.31 -7.61
C LYS A 170 -8.86 -16.63 -7.85
N ASP A 171 -7.57 -16.73 -7.52
CA ASP A 171 -6.80 -17.97 -7.66
C ASP A 171 -7.36 -19.13 -6.81
N LYS A 172 -7.85 -18.83 -5.60
CA LYS A 172 -8.44 -19.83 -4.71
C LYS A 172 -9.81 -20.27 -5.22
N PHE A 173 -10.56 -19.35 -5.81
CA PHE A 173 -11.80 -19.68 -6.48
C PHE A 173 -11.56 -20.58 -7.70
N LEU A 174 -10.67 -20.18 -8.62
CA LEU A 174 -10.37 -20.96 -9.82
C LEU A 174 -9.87 -22.36 -9.48
N LYS A 175 -9.01 -22.48 -8.46
CA LYS A 175 -8.58 -23.78 -7.96
C LYS A 175 -9.77 -24.60 -7.43
N HIS A 176 -10.64 -24.00 -6.62
CA HIS A 176 -11.84 -24.68 -6.13
C HIS A 176 -12.75 -25.16 -7.28
N ALA A 177 -13.02 -24.29 -8.26
CA ALA A 177 -13.85 -24.63 -9.41
C ALA A 177 -13.23 -25.80 -10.21
N SER A 178 -11.92 -25.75 -10.48
CA SER A 178 -11.21 -26.83 -11.17
C SER A 178 -11.24 -28.15 -10.38
N ASP A 179 -11.02 -28.10 -9.07
CA ASP A 179 -10.89 -29.29 -8.22
C ASP A 179 -12.26 -29.93 -7.87
N LYS A 180 -13.32 -29.11 -7.72
CA LYS A 180 -14.65 -29.56 -7.22
C LYS A 180 -15.75 -29.54 -8.27
N HIS A 181 -15.52 -28.84 -9.38
CA HIS A 181 -16.47 -28.65 -10.48
C HIS A 181 -15.79 -28.87 -11.83
N ALA A 182 -14.99 -29.94 -11.94
CA ALA A 182 -14.17 -30.24 -13.12
C ALA A 182 -14.95 -30.35 -14.45
N GLU A 183 -16.26 -30.59 -14.40
CA GLU A 183 -17.13 -30.67 -15.58
C GLU A 183 -17.47 -29.31 -16.21
N ILE A 184 -17.20 -28.20 -15.51
CA ILE A 184 -17.55 -26.85 -15.95
C ILE A 184 -16.27 -26.01 -16.05
N ALA A 185 -16.15 -25.20 -17.09
CA ALA A 185 -15.03 -24.29 -17.26
C ALA A 185 -14.94 -23.29 -16.08
N ALA A 186 -13.82 -23.30 -15.37
CA ALA A 186 -13.62 -22.52 -14.14
C ALA A 186 -13.81 -21.00 -14.36
N GLU A 187 -13.43 -20.50 -15.53
CA GLU A 187 -13.57 -19.11 -15.94
C GLU A 187 -15.04 -18.70 -16.07
N GLY A 188 -15.91 -19.57 -16.62
CA GLY A 188 -17.33 -19.29 -16.73
C GLY A 188 -18.01 -19.15 -15.36
N VAL A 189 -17.66 -20.06 -14.44
CA VAL A 189 -18.22 -20.03 -13.07
C VAL A 189 -17.69 -18.82 -12.28
N LEU A 190 -16.47 -18.35 -12.56
CA LEU A 190 -15.86 -17.23 -11.84
C LEU A 190 -16.69 -15.95 -11.96
N ASP A 191 -17.06 -15.58 -13.19
CA ASP A 191 -17.76 -14.33 -13.44
C ASP A 191 -19.19 -14.36 -12.87
N GLU A 192 -19.88 -15.49 -13.00
CA GLU A 192 -21.20 -15.72 -12.38
C GLU A 192 -21.15 -15.74 -10.85
N SER A 193 -20.02 -16.15 -10.28
CA SER A 193 -19.82 -16.26 -8.83
C SER A 193 -19.34 -14.97 -8.19
N ARG A 194 -19.09 -13.90 -8.96
CA ARG A 194 -18.67 -12.61 -8.41
C ARG A 194 -19.82 -11.99 -7.62
N VAL A 195 -19.59 -11.70 -6.35
CA VAL A 195 -20.54 -10.98 -5.51
C VAL A 195 -20.38 -9.47 -5.76
N PRO A 196 -21.46 -8.71 -5.99
CA PRO A 196 -21.40 -7.25 -6.08
C PRO A 196 -21.21 -6.65 -4.67
N PHE A 197 -20.11 -7.00 -4.02
CA PHE A 197 -19.77 -6.62 -2.66
C PHE A 197 -19.23 -5.19 -2.60
N VAL A 198 -19.70 -4.42 -1.62
CA VAL A 198 -19.26 -3.05 -1.33
C VAL A 198 -18.36 -3.06 -0.10
N PRO A 199 -17.04 -2.89 -0.26
CA PRO A 199 -16.10 -2.81 0.86
C PRO A 199 -16.28 -1.51 1.67
N ARG A 200 -15.52 -1.37 2.76
CA ARG A 200 -15.44 -0.10 3.49
C ARG A 200 -14.96 1.02 2.55
N ALA A 201 -15.39 2.26 2.80
CA ALA A 201 -14.96 3.43 2.02
C ALA A 201 -13.96 4.32 2.77
N GLU A 202 -13.86 4.18 4.09
CA GLU A 202 -12.95 4.95 4.92
C GLU A 202 -11.56 4.31 4.99
N TRP A 203 -10.60 4.95 4.32
CA TRP A 203 -9.24 4.44 4.18
C TRP A 203 -8.19 5.41 4.73
N SER A 204 -8.19 5.61 6.05
CA SER A 204 -7.15 6.40 6.69
C SER A 204 -5.83 5.64 6.79
N CYS A 205 -4.73 6.36 6.59
CA CYS A 205 -3.38 5.85 6.79
C CYS A 205 -3.05 5.76 8.28
N ILE A 206 -2.53 4.61 8.74
CA ILE A 206 -2.16 4.42 10.14
C ILE A 206 -0.91 5.21 10.57
N TYR A 207 -0.09 5.63 9.61
CA TYR A 207 1.19 6.30 9.89
C TYR A 207 1.04 7.81 10.00
N CYS A 208 0.19 8.42 9.17
CA CYS A 208 0.05 9.87 9.11
C CYS A 208 -1.41 10.36 9.15
N GLY A 209 -2.39 9.47 9.24
CA GLY A 209 -3.81 9.83 9.36
C GLY A 209 -4.48 10.33 8.07
N LEU A 210 -3.77 10.41 6.94
CA LEU A 210 -4.34 10.87 5.67
C LEU A 210 -5.43 9.91 5.19
N ASP A 211 -6.60 10.46 4.89
CA ASP A 211 -7.69 9.74 4.24
C ASP A 211 -7.39 9.54 2.75
N ASN A 212 -7.77 8.38 2.22
CA ASN A 212 -7.58 8.01 0.81
C ASN A 212 -8.95 7.68 0.21
N GLU A 213 -9.15 7.99 -1.07
CA GLU A 213 -10.44 7.83 -1.74
C GLU A 213 -10.68 6.36 -2.13
N SER A 214 -9.60 5.59 -2.28
CA SER A 214 -9.66 4.17 -2.62
C SER A 214 -8.69 3.32 -1.82
N TRP A 215 -9.01 2.03 -1.75
CA TRP A 215 -8.10 1.02 -1.19
C TRP A 215 -6.74 1.02 -1.89
N ASP A 216 -6.73 1.18 -3.21
CA ASP A 216 -5.52 1.20 -4.02
C ASP A 216 -4.63 2.42 -3.71
N GLU A 217 -5.26 3.57 -3.48
CA GLU A 217 -4.56 4.76 -2.99
C GLU A 217 -3.98 4.58 -1.61
N ARG A 218 -4.77 4.05 -0.67
CA ARG A 218 -4.29 3.71 0.67
C ARG A 218 -3.09 2.76 0.59
N CYS A 219 -3.17 1.71 -0.22
CA CYS A 219 -2.09 0.74 -0.36
C CYS A 219 -0.83 1.39 -0.90
N ARG A 220 -0.94 2.19 -1.97
CA ARG A 220 0.20 2.91 -2.57
C ARG A 220 0.82 3.91 -1.58
N HIS A 221 -0.02 4.66 -0.88
CA HIS A 221 0.40 5.63 0.12
C HIS A 221 1.15 4.94 1.27
N VAL A 222 0.62 3.83 1.79
CA VAL A 222 1.28 3.06 2.84
C VAL A 222 2.61 2.46 2.36
N LEU A 223 2.68 1.99 1.12
CA LEU A 223 3.93 1.48 0.55
C LEU A 223 5.03 2.55 0.51
N ALA A 224 4.68 3.80 0.22
CA ALA A 224 5.63 4.92 0.26
C ALA A 224 6.26 5.11 1.66
N HIS A 225 5.50 4.94 2.75
CA HIS A 225 6.07 4.96 4.10
C HIS A 225 7.12 3.86 4.33
N PHE A 226 6.91 2.66 3.78
CA PHE A 226 7.90 1.59 3.92
C PHE A 226 9.16 1.85 3.09
N GLU A 227 9.02 2.39 1.88
CA GLU A 227 10.14 2.76 1.03
C GLU A 227 10.99 3.85 1.68
N ASP A 228 10.34 4.89 2.22
CA ASP A 228 10.98 5.95 3.01
C ASP A 228 11.75 5.40 4.23
N GLU A 229 11.15 4.49 4.99
CA GLU A 229 11.79 3.87 6.16
C GLU A 229 13.04 3.07 5.76
N VAL A 230 12.97 2.34 4.65
CA VAL A 230 14.11 1.58 4.11
C VAL A 230 15.21 2.53 3.65
N GLU A 231 14.86 3.60 2.94
CA GLU A 231 15.84 4.58 2.46
C GLU A 231 16.53 5.32 3.62
N ARG A 232 15.79 5.74 4.64
CA ARG A 232 16.35 6.35 5.87
C ARG A 232 17.28 5.39 6.61
N SER A 233 16.93 4.11 6.66
CA SER A 233 17.76 3.08 7.33
C SER A 233 19.08 2.82 6.59
N MET A 234 19.11 2.99 5.27
CA MET A 234 20.33 2.85 4.46
C MET A 234 21.26 4.07 4.58
N LYS A 235 20.70 5.27 4.80
CA LYS A 235 21.43 6.53 5.02
C LYS A 235 21.92 6.64 6.48
N ARG A 236 22.85 5.77 6.90
CA ARG A 236 23.57 5.96 8.18
C ARG A 236 24.41 7.25 8.14
N PRO A 237 24.40 8.11 9.18
CA PRO A 237 25.29 9.25 9.25
C PRO A 237 26.75 8.79 9.21
N ARG A 238 27.57 9.38 8.34
CA ARG A 238 29.03 9.30 8.48
C ARG A 238 29.37 9.97 9.80
N VAL A 239 29.84 9.20 10.77
CA VAL A 239 30.53 9.74 11.94
C VAL A 239 31.76 10.46 11.39
N VAL A 240 31.72 11.79 11.36
CA VAL A 240 32.92 12.60 11.15
C VAL A 240 33.75 12.38 12.42
N GLN A 241 34.83 11.60 12.32
CA GLN A 241 35.88 11.68 13.32
C GLN A 241 36.46 13.08 13.21
N GLU A 242 36.11 13.95 14.16
CA GLU A 242 36.92 15.13 14.44
C GLU A 242 38.30 14.62 14.89
N GLU A 243 39.26 14.66 13.98
CA GLU A 243 40.67 14.54 14.32
C GLU A 243 41.01 15.75 15.21
N ARG A 244 41.09 15.51 16.52
CA ARG A 244 41.72 16.45 17.44
C ARG A 244 43.21 16.46 17.12
N GLU A 245 43.67 17.53 16.47
CA GLU A 245 45.07 17.94 16.47
C GLU A 245 45.53 18.05 17.93
N ASN A 246 46.41 17.14 18.34
CA ASN A 246 47.17 17.27 19.58
C ASN A 246 48.61 17.59 19.18
N ASP A 247 48.99 18.85 19.40
CA ASP A 247 50.38 19.29 19.41
C ASP A 247 51.14 18.59 20.55
N GLU A 248 52.24 17.92 20.18
CA GLU A 248 53.18 17.25 21.08
C GLU A 248 54.51 18.03 21.05
N PRO A 249 55.10 18.40 22.20
CA PRO A 249 56.53 18.66 22.28
C PRO A 249 57.23 17.61 23.15
N SER A 250 58.22 16.97 22.54
CA SER A 250 59.12 15.95 23.10
C SER A 250 59.86 16.36 24.39
N ARG A 251 60.12 15.35 25.23
CA ARG A 251 61.32 15.06 26.08
C ARG A 251 60.85 14.13 27.22
N GLY A 252 61.44 13.00 27.60
CA GLY A 252 62.72 12.35 27.39
C GLY A 252 62.93 11.42 28.61
N ASP A 253 63.68 10.33 28.41
CA ASP A 253 64.31 9.43 29.38
C ASP A 253 63.59 8.22 30.04
N SER A 254 63.93 7.04 29.49
CA SER A 254 64.81 6.02 30.09
C SER A 254 64.45 5.38 31.45
N ALA A 255 64.00 4.12 31.45
CA ALA A 255 64.78 2.94 31.91
C ALA A 255 63.92 1.66 32.11
N SER A 256 64.49 0.52 31.68
CA SER A 256 64.40 -0.89 32.15
C SER A 256 63.45 -1.18 33.33
N VAL A 257 62.73 -2.33 33.40
CA VAL A 257 63.29 -3.70 33.54
C VAL A 257 62.27 -4.82 33.20
N LYS A 258 62.76 -5.87 32.52
CA LYS A 258 62.50 -7.34 32.62
C LYS A 258 61.07 -7.97 32.52
N SER A 259 60.98 -8.85 31.50
CA SER A 259 60.60 -10.28 31.51
C SER A 259 59.38 -10.77 32.31
N MET A 260 58.45 -11.45 31.63
CA MET A 260 58.36 -12.93 31.64
C MET A 260 57.26 -13.41 30.70
N ALA A 261 57.59 -14.45 29.92
CA ALA A 261 56.66 -15.25 29.16
C ALA A 261 55.78 -16.11 30.08
N SER A 262 54.54 -16.41 29.67
CA SER A 262 54.02 -17.78 29.80
C SER A 262 52.83 -18.03 28.88
N SER A 263 52.96 -19.12 28.15
CA SER A 263 51.97 -19.82 27.33
C SER A 263 50.98 -20.60 28.20
N CYS A 264 49.73 -20.75 27.74
CA CYS A 264 48.95 -22.00 27.70
C CYS A 264 47.55 -21.66 27.16
N ASP A 265 47.17 -22.11 25.97
CA ASP A 265 46.75 -23.46 25.58
C ASP A 265 45.25 -23.74 25.75
N ALA A 266 44.78 -24.51 24.77
CA ALA A 266 43.41 -24.87 24.45
C ALA A 266 42.65 -25.58 25.57
N ASN A 267 41.31 -25.59 25.47
CA ASN A 267 40.63 -26.87 25.42
C ASN A 267 39.25 -26.79 24.73
N GLU A 268 39.09 -27.75 23.81
CA GLU A 268 37.86 -28.22 23.20
C GLU A 268 37.07 -29.09 24.20
N GLY A 269 35.79 -29.37 23.90
CA GLY A 269 35.15 -30.58 24.42
C GLY A 269 33.65 -30.46 24.72
N PRO A 270 32.76 -31.10 23.93
CA PRO A 270 31.33 -31.18 24.19
C PRO A 270 30.97 -32.40 25.06
N GLY A 271 29.81 -32.33 25.72
CA GLY A 271 29.13 -33.44 26.36
C GLY A 271 27.62 -33.23 26.28
#